data_AF-R9IT37-F1
#
_entry.id   AF-R9IT37-F1
#
_cell.length_a   1.000
_cell.length_b   1.000
_cell.length_c   1.000
_cell.angle_alpha   90.00
_cell.angle_beta   90.00
_cell.angle_gamma   90.00
#
_symmetry.space_group_name_H-M   'P 1'
#
loop_
_entity.id
_entity.type
_entity.pdbx_description
1 polymer ?
#
loop_
_entity_poly.entity_id
_entity_poly.type
_entity_poly.pdbx_seq_one_letter_code
_entity_poly.pdbx_strand_id
1 'polypeptide(L)'
;MERITERNFEMMSGKYQKEQLEIEARLREVTETLNESYEKSQGIRDFLSLIRNYQGLKELDATVVNALIDKIFVSEREKSADGTVRQEIKIYYKFIGFVGELHITPTKRWTALPAKHCTVCGVEYVPGSAISKYCPICAKKVQREKSNESRRRSRTRDRQVCIELSAKNDRLT
;
A
#
# COMPACT_ATOMS: atom_id res chain seq x y z
N MET A 1 62.86 31.00 -26.08
CA MET A 1 61.91 30.58 -25.03
C MET A 1 62.70 29.89 -23.96
N GLU A 2 62.87 30.55 -22.80
CA GLU A 2 63.56 29.94 -21.66
C GLU A 2 62.73 28.76 -21.15
N ARG A 3 63.36 27.58 -21.06
CA ARG A 3 62.75 26.37 -20.52
C ARG A 3 62.60 26.55 -19.02
N ILE A 4 61.38 26.42 -18.52
CA ILE A 4 61.09 26.33 -17.08
C ILE A 4 61.95 25.19 -16.52
N THR A 5 62.69 25.45 -15.44
CA THR A 5 63.49 24.43 -14.75
C THR A 5 62.56 23.37 -14.16
N GLU A 6 62.96 22.09 -14.23
CA GLU A 6 62.14 20.94 -13.82
C GLU A 6 61.58 21.09 -12.40
N ARG A 7 62.38 21.62 -11.48
CA ARG A 7 61.99 21.95 -10.10
C ARG A 7 60.86 22.98 -9.99
N ASN A 8 60.83 23.98 -10.88
CA ASN A 8 59.77 25.00 -10.89
C ASN A 8 58.48 24.47 -11.51
N PHE A 9 58.60 23.59 -12.52
CA PHE A 9 57.45 22.91 -13.13
C PHE A 9 56.75 22.01 -12.12
N GLU A 10 57.51 21.24 -11.35
CA GLU A 10 56.98 20.30 -10.37
C GLU A 10 56.33 21.00 -9.15
N MET A 11 56.94 22.10 -8.66
CA MET A 11 56.35 22.91 -7.60
C MET A 11 55.04 23.60 -8.00
N MET A 12 54.91 24.01 -9.26
CA MET A 12 53.69 24.67 -9.76
C MET A 12 52.63 23.65 -10.18
N SER A 13 53.02 22.54 -10.80
CA SER A 13 52.14 21.47 -11.26
C SER A 13 51.30 20.87 -10.13
N GLY A 14 51.91 20.59 -8.97
CA GLY A 14 51.17 20.05 -7.82
C GLY A 14 50.14 21.02 -7.22
N LYS A 15 50.39 22.33 -7.29
CA LYS A 15 49.41 23.35 -6.87
C LYS A 15 48.27 23.46 -7.86
N TYR A 16 48.58 23.54 -9.15
CA TYR A 16 47.58 23.61 -10.20
C TYR A 16 46.69 22.36 -10.27
N GLN A 17 47.26 21.17 -10.06
CA GLN A 17 46.47 19.93 -9.98
C GLN A 17 45.51 19.93 -8.78
N LYS A 18 45.95 20.42 -7.61
CA LYS A 18 45.07 20.57 -6.45
C LYS A 18 43.96 21.59 -6.70
N GLU A 19 44.29 22.75 -7.27
CA GLU A 19 43.31 23.78 -7.62
C GLU A 19 42.29 23.26 -8.64
N GLN A 20 42.73 22.52 -9.66
CA GLN A 20 41.82 21.89 -10.63
C GLN A 20 40.85 20.91 -9.96
N LEU A 21 41.36 20.03 -9.09
CA LEU A 21 40.52 19.07 -8.36
C LEU A 21 39.52 19.77 -7.44
N GLU A 22 39.94 20.84 -6.76
CA GLU A 22 39.08 21.60 -5.86
C GLU A 22 38.00 22.38 -6.64
N ILE A 23 38.36 22.94 -7.80
CA ILE A 23 37.41 23.61 -8.69
C ILE A 23 36.41 22.60 -9.28
N GLU A 24 36.85 21.43 -9.73
CA GLU A 24 35.95 20.38 -10.24
C GLU A 24 35.00 19.84 -9.16
N ALA A 25 35.47 19.72 -7.92
CA ALA A 25 34.63 19.34 -6.79
C ALA A 25 33.54 20.38 -6.52
N ARG A 26 33.92 21.67 -6.48
CA ARG A 26 32.96 22.77 -6.32
C ARG A 26 31.99 22.87 -7.49
N LEU A 27 32.46 22.63 -8.72
CA LEU A 27 31.60 22.61 -9.90
C LEU A 27 30.53 21.52 -9.78
N ARG A 28 30.92 20.31 -9.36
CA ARG A 28 29.97 19.22 -9.12
C ARG A 28 28.93 19.58 -8.07
N GLU A 29 29.36 20.06 -6.90
CA GLU A 29 28.46 20.47 -5.81
C GLU A 29 27.48 21.58 -6.25
N VAL A 30 27.97 22.58 -6.97
CA VAL A 30 27.13 23.67 -7.51
C VAL A 30 26.17 23.14 -8.57
N THR A 31 26.57 22.20 -9.42
CA THR A 31 25.65 21.60 -10.41
C THR A 31 24.59 20.71 -9.77
N GLU A 32 24.91 19.97 -8.71
CA GLU A 32 23.94 19.16 -7.97
C GLU A 32 22.91 20.05 -7.27
N THR A 33 23.35 21.10 -6.56
CA THR A 33 22.45 22.06 -5.91
C THR A 33 21.59 22.83 -6.91
N LEU A 34 22.16 23.19 -8.07
CA LEU A 34 21.41 23.84 -9.15
C LEU A 34 20.35 22.90 -9.73
N ASN A 35 20.70 21.65 -10.05
CA ASN A 35 19.76 20.65 -10.56
C ASN A 35 18.63 20.38 -9.58
N GLU A 36 18.93 20.22 -8.29
CA GLU A 36 17.90 20.09 -7.25
C GLU A 36 16.96 21.31 -7.23
N SER A 37 17.49 22.52 -7.35
CA SER A 37 16.67 23.74 -7.36
C SER A 37 15.84 23.87 -8.64
N TYR A 38 16.36 23.41 -9.78
CA TYR A 38 15.69 23.44 -11.07
C TYR A 38 14.54 22.43 -11.12
N GLU A 39 14.76 21.20 -10.63
CA GLU A 39 13.71 20.19 -10.48
C GLU A 39 12.58 20.66 -9.55
N LYS A 40 12.93 21.32 -8.44
CA LYS A 40 11.95 21.90 -7.50
C LYS A 40 11.15 23.02 -8.16
N SER A 41 11.77 23.91 -8.94
CA SER A 41 11.08 25.06 -9.55
C SER A 41 10.25 24.72 -10.78
N GLN A 42 10.71 23.79 -11.62
CA GLN A 42 9.95 23.27 -12.76
C GLN A 42 8.76 22.41 -12.29
N GLY A 43 8.99 21.56 -11.28
CA GLY A 43 7.95 20.75 -10.64
C GLY A 43 6.80 21.57 -10.06
N ILE A 44 7.08 22.76 -9.51
CA ILE A 44 6.03 23.68 -9.00
C ILE A 44 5.18 24.26 -10.13
N ARG A 45 5.77 24.58 -11.29
CA ARG A 45 5.02 25.12 -12.44
C ARG A 45 4.13 24.06 -13.07
N ASP A 46 4.65 22.85 -13.22
CA ASP A 46 3.90 21.70 -13.72
C ASP A 46 2.82 21.25 -12.73
N PHE A 47 3.07 21.42 -11.42
CA PHE A 47 2.07 21.20 -10.38
C PHE A 47 0.93 22.23 -10.43
N LEU A 48 1.25 23.51 -10.58
CA LEU A 48 0.24 24.56 -10.70
C LEU A 48 -0.61 24.39 -11.96
N SER A 49 -0.03 23.91 -13.07
CA SER A 49 -0.80 23.59 -14.27
C SER A 49 -1.68 22.34 -14.07
N LEU A 50 -1.18 21.30 -13.40
CA LEU A 50 -1.96 20.10 -13.07
C LEU A 50 -3.13 20.43 -12.13
N ILE A 51 -2.90 21.15 -11.03
CA ILE A 51 -3.94 21.48 -10.04
C ILE A 51 -5.01 22.41 -10.62
N ARG A 52 -4.63 23.35 -11.49
CA ARG A 52 -5.62 24.18 -12.20
C ARG A 52 -6.60 23.34 -13.01
N ASN A 53 -6.17 22.21 -13.57
CA ASN A 53 -7.06 21.27 -14.27
C ASN A 53 -7.97 20.46 -13.34
N TYR A 54 -7.64 20.39 -12.04
CA TYR A 54 -8.41 19.68 -11.03
C TYR A 54 -9.23 20.62 -10.10
N GLN A 55 -9.16 21.94 -10.31
CA GLN A 55 -10.00 22.91 -9.61
C GLN A 55 -11.47 22.71 -10.00
N GLY A 56 -12.28 22.22 -9.06
CA GLY A 56 -13.72 22.00 -9.27
C GLY A 56 -14.17 20.55 -9.21
N LEU A 57 -13.26 19.60 -8.98
CA LEU A 57 -13.64 18.22 -8.69
C LEU A 57 -14.39 18.14 -7.34
N LYS A 58 -15.66 17.71 -7.38
CA LYS A 58 -16.47 17.44 -6.18
C LYS A 58 -16.09 16.10 -5.51
N GLU A 59 -15.51 15.18 -6.27
CA GLU A 59 -15.08 13.87 -5.79
C GLU A 59 -13.64 13.59 -6.28
N LEU A 60 -12.79 13.11 -5.36
CA LEU A 60 -11.42 12.71 -5.68
C LEU A 60 -11.44 11.33 -6.34
N ASP A 61 -11.10 11.27 -7.63
CA ASP A 61 -10.92 10.01 -8.34
C ASP A 61 -9.58 9.35 -7.99
N ALA A 62 -9.54 8.02 -7.96
CA ALA A 62 -8.35 7.24 -7.65
C ALA A 62 -7.21 7.53 -8.64
N THR A 63 -7.54 7.82 -9.90
CA THR A 63 -6.58 8.21 -10.93
C THR A 63 -5.83 9.50 -10.56
N VAL A 64 -6.57 10.50 -10.07
CA VAL A 64 -6.05 11.81 -9.65
C VAL A 64 -5.17 11.66 -8.42
N VAL A 65 -5.61 10.89 -7.44
CA VAL A 65 -4.85 10.62 -6.20
C VAL A 65 -3.51 9.93 -6.53
N ASN A 66 -3.54 8.92 -7.40
CA ASN A 66 -2.33 8.20 -7.82
C ASN A 66 -1.37 9.08 -8.66
N ALA A 67 -1.90 10.05 -9.40
CA ALA A 67 -1.07 11.00 -10.14
C ALA A 67 -0.34 11.98 -9.21
N LEU A 68 -0.95 12.34 -8.08
CA LEU A 68 -0.44 13.34 -7.13
C LEU A 68 0.53 12.76 -6.09
N ILE A 69 0.33 11.49 -5.70
CA ILE A 69 1.15 10.82 -4.69
C ILE A 69 2.40 10.20 -5.35
N ASP A 70 3.57 10.42 -4.74
CA ASP A 70 4.83 9.79 -5.13
C ASP A 70 5.03 8.46 -4.39
N LYS A 71 5.00 8.52 -3.05
CA LYS A 71 5.23 7.36 -2.18
C LYS A 71 4.46 7.50 -0.87
N ILE A 72 4.04 6.35 -0.33
CA ILE A 72 3.36 6.25 0.96
C ILE A 72 4.22 5.38 1.87
N PHE A 73 4.71 5.96 2.96
CA PHE A 73 5.35 5.21 4.03
C PHE A 73 4.33 4.88 5.11
N VAL A 74 4.36 3.63 5.53
CA VAL A 74 3.47 3.11 6.55
C VAL A 74 4.35 2.61 7.69
N SER A 75 4.34 3.33 8.81
CA SER A 75 5.12 2.96 10.00
C SER A 75 4.49 1.76 10.72
N GLU A 76 5.21 1.25 11.72
CA GLU A 76 4.74 0.16 12.56
C GLU A 76 3.48 0.54 13.35
N ARG A 77 2.79 -0.52 13.78
CA ARG A 77 1.54 -0.43 14.51
C ARG A 77 1.82 -0.29 16.01
N GLU A 78 1.67 0.90 16.54
CA GLU A 78 1.81 1.15 17.97
C GLU A 78 0.49 0.89 18.71
N LYS A 79 0.54 0.02 19.72
CA LYS A 79 -0.59 -0.20 20.63
C LYS A 79 -0.38 0.71 21.85
N SER A 80 -1.21 1.74 21.98
CA SER A 80 -1.24 2.53 23.20
C SER A 80 -1.86 1.74 24.35
N ALA A 81 -1.57 2.13 25.59
CA ALA A 81 -2.04 1.46 26.80
C ALA A 81 -3.58 1.34 26.86
N ASP A 82 -4.31 2.26 26.23
CA ASP A 82 -5.79 2.29 26.16
C ASP A 82 -6.41 1.31 25.15
N GLY A 83 -5.61 0.41 24.56
CA GLY A 83 -6.07 -0.52 23.51
C GLY A 83 -6.31 0.14 22.15
N THR A 84 -6.05 1.44 22.05
CA THR A 84 -6.10 2.19 20.79
C THR A 84 -4.85 1.91 19.99
N VAL A 85 -5.04 1.60 18.71
CA VAL A 85 -3.96 1.36 17.79
C VAL A 85 -3.70 2.62 17.00
N ARG A 86 -2.45 3.07 17.02
CA ARG A 86 -1.95 4.16 16.19
C ARG A 86 -1.02 3.59 15.14
N GLN A 87 -1.14 4.10 13.93
CA GLN A 87 -0.23 3.78 12.84
C GLN A 87 0.05 5.09 12.13
N GLU A 88 1.31 5.46 12.08
CA GLU A 88 1.74 6.68 11.41
C GLU A 88 1.87 6.40 9.90
N ILE A 89 1.26 7.26 9.09
CA ILE A 89 1.31 7.17 7.63
C ILE A 89 1.91 8.48 7.12
N LYS A 90 3.02 8.40 6.37
CA LYS A 90 3.68 9.55 5.75
C LYS A 90 3.46 9.51 4.25
N ILE A 91 2.70 10.45 3.72
CA ILE A 91 2.43 10.57 2.29
C ILE A 91 3.38 11.62 1.71
N TYR A 92 4.13 11.24 0.69
CA TYR A 92 4.97 12.14 -0.09
C TYR A 92 4.26 12.44 -1.40
N TYR A 93 4.07 13.73 -1.67
CA TYR A 93 3.52 14.22 -2.93
C TYR A 93 4.66 14.55 -3.88
N LYS A 94 4.51 14.22 -5.17
CA LYS A 94 5.56 14.39 -6.20
C LYS A 94 6.16 15.79 -6.25
N PHE A 95 5.37 16.81 -5.89
CA PHE A 95 5.72 18.22 -6.14
C PHE A 95 5.80 19.10 -4.89
N ILE A 96 5.46 18.57 -3.71
CA ILE A 96 5.43 19.32 -2.43
C ILE A 96 6.34 18.66 -1.38
N GLY A 97 6.75 17.40 -1.59
CA GLY A 97 7.47 16.61 -0.60
C GLY A 97 6.55 16.09 0.51
N PHE A 98 7.07 16.02 1.74
CA PHE A 98 6.32 15.57 2.91
C PHE A 98 5.57 16.75 3.54
N VAL A 99 4.24 16.67 3.58
CA VAL A 99 3.41 17.61 4.33
C VAL A 99 3.21 17.02 5.72
N GLY A 100 3.92 17.58 6.70
CA GLY A 100 4.17 16.95 8.00
C GLY A 100 2.98 16.72 8.92
N GLU A 101 1.78 17.20 8.57
CA GLU A 101 0.60 17.06 9.41
C GLU A 101 -0.61 16.65 8.59
N LEU A 102 -0.63 15.38 8.19
CA LEU A 102 -1.88 14.68 7.97
C LEU A 102 -1.95 13.55 8.99
N HIS A 103 -2.41 13.89 10.19
CA HIS A 103 -2.88 12.92 11.18
C HIS A 103 -4.18 12.32 10.64
N ILE A 104 -4.06 11.39 9.68
CA ILE A 104 -5.15 10.52 9.32
C ILE A 104 -5.27 9.56 10.50
N THR A 105 -6.09 9.91 11.49
CA THR A 105 -6.59 8.90 12.41
C THR A 105 -7.27 7.86 11.53
N PRO A 106 -6.83 6.60 11.50
CA PRO A 106 -7.48 5.59 10.70
C PRO A 106 -8.91 5.48 11.22
N THR A 107 -9.84 6.16 10.56
CA THR A 107 -11.25 5.97 10.84
C THR A 107 -11.48 4.50 10.55
N LYS A 108 -11.99 3.74 11.51
CA LYS A 108 -12.42 2.34 11.34
C LYS A 108 -13.61 2.23 10.37
N ARG A 109 -13.62 3.04 9.31
CA ARG A 109 -14.66 3.11 8.31
C ARG A 109 -14.33 2.10 7.23
N TRP A 110 -14.38 0.83 7.61
CA TRP A 110 -15.20 -0.08 6.82
C TRP A 110 -16.53 0.64 6.74
N THR A 111 -16.88 1.23 5.59
CA THR A 111 -18.21 1.79 5.39
C THR A 111 -19.19 0.75 5.91
N ALA A 112 -19.86 1.05 7.02
CA ALA A 112 -20.80 0.12 7.63
C ALA A 112 -21.74 -0.29 6.51
N LEU A 113 -21.69 -1.57 6.15
CA LEU A 113 -22.50 -2.05 5.05
C LEU A 113 -23.96 -1.73 5.38
N PRO A 114 -24.77 -1.34 4.38
CA PRO A 114 -26.16 -1.00 4.64
C PRO A 114 -26.85 -2.18 5.34
N ALA A 115 -27.77 -1.86 6.25
CA ALA A 115 -28.54 -2.87 6.97
C ALA A 115 -29.26 -3.78 5.97
N LYS A 116 -29.27 -5.09 6.27
CA LYS A 116 -29.95 -6.11 5.47
C LYS A 116 -30.89 -6.90 6.36
N HIS A 117 -31.87 -7.55 5.74
CA HIS A 117 -32.79 -8.44 6.42
C HIS A 117 -32.28 -9.87 6.33
N CYS A 118 -32.31 -10.60 7.44
CA CYS A 118 -31.91 -12.00 7.45
C CYS A 118 -32.91 -12.87 6.68
N THR A 119 -32.43 -13.75 5.81
CA THR A 119 -33.32 -14.65 5.03
C THR A 119 -33.98 -15.77 5.84
N VAL A 120 -33.59 -15.97 7.10
CA VAL A 120 -34.15 -17.02 7.99
C VAL A 120 -35.15 -16.44 8.98
N CYS A 121 -34.80 -15.33 9.64
CA CYS A 121 -35.64 -14.73 10.68
C CYS A 121 -36.20 -13.35 10.34
N GLY A 122 -35.85 -12.76 9.19
CA GLY A 122 -36.33 -11.44 8.75
C GLY A 122 -35.74 -10.24 9.50
N VAL A 123 -35.05 -10.45 10.62
CA VAL A 123 -34.49 -9.38 11.45
C VAL A 123 -33.45 -8.56 10.68
N GLU A 124 -33.53 -7.24 10.84
CA GLU A 124 -32.52 -6.31 10.35
C GLU A 124 -31.18 -6.51 11.07
N TYR A 125 -30.11 -6.58 10.29
CA TYR A 125 -28.76 -6.69 10.82
C TYR A 125 -27.76 -5.97 9.93
N VAL A 126 -26.65 -5.54 10.53
CA VAL A 126 -25.51 -4.97 9.80
C VAL A 126 -24.56 -6.11 9.42
N PRO A 127 -24.36 -6.40 8.13
CA PRO A 127 -23.51 -7.49 7.71
C PRO A 127 -22.02 -7.12 7.84
N GLY A 128 -21.18 -8.08 8.22
CA GLY A 128 -19.71 -7.91 8.19
C GLY A 128 -19.07 -8.10 6.81
N SER A 129 -19.84 -8.59 5.83
CA SER A 129 -19.42 -8.76 4.43
C SER A 129 -20.63 -8.60 3.51
N ALA A 130 -20.43 -8.03 2.32
CA ALA A 130 -21.50 -7.81 1.34
C ALA A 130 -22.23 -9.12 0.96
N ILE A 131 -21.56 -10.27 1.07
CA ILE A 131 -22.08 -11.60 0.69
C ILE A 131 -22.93 -12.22 1.80
N SER A 132 -22.91 -11.68 3.02
CA SER A 132 -23.67 -12.26 4.14
C SER A 132 -25.18 -12.23 3.88
N LYS A 133 -25.83 -13.38 4.11
CA LYS A 133 -27.29 -13.58 3.92
C LYS A 133 -28.06 -13.74 5.25
N TYR A 134 -27.34 -14.04 6.33
CA TYR A 134 -27.92 -14.40 7.62
C TYR A 134 -27.40 -13.47 8.71
N CYS A 135 -28.26 -13.15 9.68
CA CYS A 135 -27.83 -12.50 10.91
C CYS A 135 -26.85 -13.41 11.69
N PRO A 136 -26.06 -12.89 12.63
CA PRO A 136 -25.04 -13.67 13.36
C PRO A 136 -25.59 -14.93 14.05
N ILE A 137 -26.83 -14.90 14.52
CA ILE A 137 -27.50 -16.01 15.20
C ILE A 137 -27.87 -17.10 14.18
N CYS A 138 -28.60 -16.72 13.12
CA CYS A 138 -29.02 -17.64 12.07
C CYS A 138 -27.84 -18.19 11.27
N ALA A 139 -26.78 -17.40 11.08
CA ALA A 139 -25.56 -17.83 10.40
C ALA A 139 -24.93 -19.05 11.09
N LYS A 140 -24.79 -19.01 12.43
CA LYS A 140 -24.25 -20.12 13.22
C LYS A 140 -25.12 -21.38 13.09
N LYS A 141 -26.44 -21.20 13.11
CA LYS A 141 -27.40 -22.31 12.98
C LYS A 141 -27.30 -22.97 11.59
N VAL A 142 -27.36 -22.18 10.52
CA VAL A 142 -27.25 -22.65 9.14
C VAL A 142 -25.90 -23.31 8.88
N GLN A 143 -24.81 -22.75 9.40
CA GLN A 143 -23.48 -23.35 9.25
C GLN A 143 -23.40 -24.71 9.93
N ARG A 144 -23.97 -24.85 11.13
CA ARG A 144 -24.01 -26.13 11.87
C ARG A 144 -24.86 -27.17 11.13
N GLU A 145 -26.02 -26.77 10.61
CA GLU A 145 -26.90 -27.65 9.83
C GLU A 145 -26.21 -28.14 8.55
N LYS A 146 -25.57 -27.23 7.78
CA LYS A 146 -24.81 -27.61 6.57
C LYS A 146 -23.65 -28.54 6.87
N SER A 147 -22.93 -28.31 7.97
CA SER A 147 -21.82 -29.18 8.40
C SER A 147 -22.31 -30.58 8.77
N ASN A 148 -23.39 -30.66 9.54
CA ASN A 148 -24.00 -31.94 9.92
C ASN A 148 -24.52 -32.70 8.71
N GLU A 149 -25.18 -32.01 7.78
CA GLU A 149 -25.70 -32.58 6.54
C GLU A 149 -24.57 -33.11 5.65
N SER A 150 -23.48 -32.35 5.51
CA SER A 150 -22.27 -32.80 4.81
C SER A 150 -21.70 -34.08 5.42
N ARG A 151 -21.57 -34.14 6.75
CA ARG A 151 -21.10 -35.34 7.47
C ARG A 151 -22.02 -36.54 7.26
N ARG A 152 -23.35 -36.33 7.27
CA ARG A 152 -24.33 -37.40 6.98
C ARG A 152 -24.14 -37.94 5.58
N ARG A 153 -24.04 -37.06 4.57
CA ARG A 153 -23.80 -37.44 3.17
C ARG A 153 -22.49 -38.19 2.97
N SER A 154 -21.43 -37.80 3.68
CA SER A 154 -20.15 -38.54 3.67
C SER A 154 -20.35 -39.96 4.18
N ARG A 155 -20.93 -40.13 5.37
CA ARG A 155 -21.15 -41.46 5.97
C ARG A 155 -22.02 -42.36 5.09
N THR A 156 -23.06 -41.81 4.46
CA THR A 156 -23.88 -42.59 3.52
C THR A 156 -23.10 -43.02 2.29
N ARG A 157 -22.24 -42.15 1.75
CA ARG A 157 -21.36 -42.49 0.63
C ARG A 157 -20.34 -43.55 1.03
N ASP A 158 -19.69 -43.38 2.19
CA ASP A 158 -18.70 -44.33 2.70
C ASP A 158 -19.32 -45.72 2.92
N ARG A 159 -20.53 -45.77 3.51
CA ARG A 159 -21.29 -47.01 3.67
C ARG A 159 -21.63 -47.67 2.33
N GLN A 160 -22.07 -46.88 1.35
CA GLN A 160 -22.37 -47.38 0.01
C GLN A 160 -21.12 -47.96 -0.67
N VAL A 161 -19.98 -47.27 -0.57
CA VAL A 161 -18.69 -47.75 -1.09
C VAL A 161 -18.28 -49.06 -0.41
N CYS A 162 -18.42 -49.18 0.91
CA CYS A 162 -18.13 -50.43 1.62
C CYS A 162 -19.00 -51.59 1.11
N ILE A 163 -20.31 -51.38 0.93
CA ILE A 163 -21.22 -52.40 0.40
C ILE A 163 -20.81 -52.83 -1.01
N GLU A 164 -20.48 -51.87 -1.88
CA GLU A 164 -20.04 -52.15 -3.25
C GLU A 164 -18.70 -52.88 -3.32
N LEU A 165 -17.76 -52.58 -2.41
CA LEU A 165 -16.48 -53.27 -2.31
C LEU A 165 -16.66 -54.72 -1.84
N SER A 166 -17.49 -54.96 -0.82
CA SER A 166 -17.82 -56.32 -0.37
C SER A 166 -18.46 -57.14 -1.49
N ALA A 167 -19.45 -56.58 -2.20
CA ALA A 167 -20.10 -57.27 -3.31
C ALA A 167 -19.17 -57.59 -4.50
N LYS A 168 -18.08 -56.82 -4.68
CA LYS A 168 -17.05 -57.11 -5.69
C LYS A 168 -16.13 -58.25 -5.24
N ASN A 169 -15.77 -58.27 -3.95
CA ASN A 169 -14.93 -59.33 -3.39
C ASN A 169 -15.65 -60.69 -3.44
N ASP A 170 -16.95 -60.73 -3.15
CA ASP A 170 -17.76 -61.97 -3.20
C ASP A 170 -17.92 -62.54 -4.62
N ARG A 171 -17.71 -61.72 -5.68
CA ARG A 171 -17.75 -62.19 -7.09
C ARG A 171 -16.42 -62.79 -7.58
N LEU A 172 -15.33 -62.63 -6.83
CA LEU A 172 -13.99 -63.07 -7.20
C LEU A 172 -13.59 -64.42 -6.56
N THR A 173 -14.41 -64.93 -5.65
CA THR A 173 -14.35 -66.29 -5.06
C THR A 173 -15.36 -67.22 -5.71
#